data_AF-A0A842HBH5-F1
#
_entry.id   AF-A0A842HBH5-F1
#
_cell.length_a   1.000
_cell.length_b   1.000
_cell.length_c   1.000
_cell.angle_alpha   90.00
_cell.angle_beta   90.00
_cell.angle_gamma   90.00
#
_symmetry.space_group_name_H-M   'P 1'
#
loop_
_entity.id
_entity.type
_entity.pdbx_description
1 polymer ?
#
loop_
_entity_poly.entity_id
_entity_poly.type
_entity_poly.pdbx_seq_one_letter_code
_entity_poly.pdbx_strand_id
1 'polypeptide(L)'
;MNYLDLPVFPLVADLGESIRRTLNYEPEVTDIGFGAQPAMPVQANTQERLQIVSVAPDADALDAVEAFFAARSGRFKAFWLATGAEDVTVLSASATVFIDTSTFSDWSHLKGKHLAFRSLDGQYVFRKILLVESTAFATRSQVMLDEALPANADCWQVSRLLLVRLSSDEIEYDFEADNHARIRFTGIELTEEYAAPNSLATRHPVYLYRITRRYGVRDIYSLHLTSHDTPVNSGVIWQPVPIDHSGLSVSTEGDTDKLNLELFAWEGNPFEDWLPIHIGQPTGVVLSLAHVDEATGLVLEAPAILFRGIIESVTRQGYTLKAKAVSPLSYGEKRVPRFFLQTRCNYQLFDGSTCRVPSATYRLTGTIEAIDTDGGSIYFESAALADKAADWLAGGYLEIGTAPQVEVRTIRYAEILSETRHRLYLNASLRTSLTGDACSAWPGCDRTPDCCRQRFDNFVNYGGHPFIPYENPTLKAMPLASTASGGGKK
;
A
#
# COMPACT_ATOMS: atom_id res chain seq x y z
N MET A 1 -35.68 -5.44 10.54
CA MET A 1 -36.24 -5.38 9.17
C MET A 1 -35.11 -5.50 8.19
N ASN A 2 -35.25 -6.30 7.13
CA ASN A 2 -34.21 -6.47 6.11
C ASN A 2 -34.79 -6.15 4.72
N TYR A 3 -33.96 -5.57 3.84
CA TYR A 3 -34.26 -5.30 2.45
C TYR A 3 -33.01 -5.56 1.61
N LEU A 4 -33.12 -6.41 0.58
CA LEU A 4 -31.99 -6.85 -0.25
C LEU A 4 -30.83 -7.41 0.61
N ASP A 5 -31.16 -8.30 1.54
CA ASP A 5 -30.29 -8.90 2.59
C ASP A 5 -29.52 -7.92 3.49
N LEU A 6 -29.73 -6.62 3.33
CA LEU A 6 -29.23 -5.60 4.24
C LEU A 6 -30.28 -5.23 5.28
N PRO A 7 -29.83 -4.88 6.47
CA PRO A 7 -30.69 -4.42 7.54
C PRO A 7 -31.16 -2.97 7.31
N VAL A 8 -32.38 -2.68 7.74
CA VAL A 8 -32.94 -1.34 7.73
C VAL A 8 -32.91 -0.78 9.15
N PHE A 9 -32.44 0.47 9.30
CA PHE A 9 -32.43 1.17 10.57
C PHE A 9 -33.85 1.24 11.15
N PRO A 10 -34.05 0.87 12.43
CA PRO A 10 -35.40 0.65 12.98
C PRO A 10 -36.19 1.93 13.25
N LEU A 11 -35.52 3.08 13.41
CA LEU A 11 -36.16 4.36 13.71
C LEU A 11 -36.26 5.27 12.48
N VAL A 12 -37.20 6.21 12.56
CA VAL A 12 -37.31 7.30 11.58
C VAL A 12 -36.47 8.47 12.06
N ALA A 13 -35.82 9.17 11.13
CA ALA A 13 -35.17 10.44 11.44
C ALA A 13 -36.20 11.45 11.97
N ASP A 14 -35.80 12.24 12.96
CA ASP A 14 -36.64 13.26 13.58
C ASP A 14 -37.04 14.33 12.53
N LEU A 15 -38.35 14.64 12.46
CA LEU A 15 -38.90 15.66 11.57
C LEU A 15 -38.61 17.09 12.05
N GLY A 16 -38.29 17.27 13.34
CA GLY A 16 -37.97 18.57 13.93
C GLY A 16 -36.56 19.08 13.59
N GLU A 17 -35.64 18.19 13.22
CA GLU A 17 -34.28 18.53 12.82
C GLU A 17 -33.90 17.78 11.55
N SER A 18 -34.01 18.46 10.40
CA SER A 18 -33.69 17.87 9.09
C SER A 18 -32.28 17.31 9.05
N ILE A 19 -32.10 16.16 8.39
CA ILE A 19 -30.79 15.53 8.15
C ILE A 19 -29.83 16.59 7.60
N ARG A 20 -28.77 16.92 8.37
CA ARG A 20 -27.78 17.90 7.93
C ARG A 20 -26.89 17.22 6.92
N ARG A 21 -26.88 17.75 5.69
CA ARG A 21 -26.04 17.29 4.60
C ARG A 21 -24.83 18.20 4.51
N THR A 22 -23.65 17.62 4.68
CA THR A 22 -22.39 18.32 4.41
C THR A 22 -21.80 17.74 3.15
N LEU A 23 -21.65 18.60 2.14
CA LEU A 23 -20.94 18.27 0.91
C LEU A 23 -19.46 18.55 1.16
N ASN A 24 -18.66 17.49 1.28
CA ASN A 24 -17.22 17.66 1.34
C ASN A 24 -16.69 17.78 -0.09
N TYR A 25 -16.33 18.98 -0.48
CA TYR A 25 -15.45 19.20 -1.61
C TYR A 25 -14.02 19.15 -1.07
N GLU A 26 -13.17 18.34 -1.68
CA GLU A 26 -11.72 18.46 -1.52
C GLU A 26 -11.19 19.14 -2.80
N PRO A 27 -11.34 20.47 -2.96
CA PRO A 27 -10.69 21.15 -4.06
C PRO A 27 -9.19 21.14 -3.79
N GLU A 28 -8.44 20.34 -4.53
CA GLU A 28 -6.99 20.46 -4.56
C GLU A 28 -6.64 21.76 -5.31
N VAL A 29 -6.54 22.87 -4.56
CA VAL A 29 -6.05 24.14 -5.10
C VAL A 29 -4.53 24.02 -5.19
N THR A 30 -4.03 23.71 -6.39
CA THR A 30 -2.60 23.72 -6.66
C THR A 30 -2.15 25.16 -6.94
N ASP A 31 -1.20 25.65 -6.13
CA ASP A 31 -0.61 26.99 -6.31
C ASP A 31 0.32 27.00 -7.54
N ILE A 32 -0.25 27.34 -8.70
CA ILE A 32 0.51 27.54 -9.95
C ILE A 32 0.72 29.05 -10.19
N GLY A 33 1.74 29.62 -9.53
CA GLY A 33 2.32 30.92 -9.88
C GLY A 33 1.37 32.13 -9.84
N PHE A 34 1.69 33.17 -10.64
CA PHE A 34 1.07 34.51 -10.61
C PHE A 34 -0.18 34.66 -11.51
N GLY A 35 -0.95 33.59 -11.74
CA GLY A 35 -2.14 33.59 -12.59
C GLY A 35 -3.46 33.56 -11.80
N ALA A 36 -4.56 34.03 -12.39
CA ALA A 36 -5.90 33.85 -11.82
C ALA A 36 -6.23 32.36 -11.74
N GLN A 37 -6.64 31.92 -10.55
CA GLN A 37 -6.83 30.51 -10.20
C GLN A 37 -7.90 29.86 -11.09
N PRO A 38 -7.56 28.83 -11.89
CA PRO A 38 -8.58 27.99 -12.50
C PRO A 38 -9.13 27.06 -11.42
N ALA A 39 -10.39 27.28 -10.99
CA ALA A 39 -11.10 26.27 -10.22
C ALA A 39 -11.22 25.00 -11.09
N MET A 40 -10.69 23.87 -10.60
CA MET A 40 -10.94 22.59 -11.26
C MET A 40 -12.45 22.29 -11.29
N PRO A 41 -12.94 21.54 -12.30
CA PRO A 41 -14.36 21.21 -12.38
C PRO A 41 -14.80 20.45 -11.13
N VAL A 42 -15.99 20.81 -10.64
CA VAL A 42 -16.69 20.13 -9.55
C VAL A 42 -16.71 18.63 -9.84
N GLN A 43 -16.25 17.80 -8.90
CA GLN A 43 -16.33 16.34 -9.01
C GLN A 43 -17.78 15.95 -9.35
N ALA A 44 -17.96 15.12 -10.38
CA ALA A 44 -19.29 14.70 -10.85
C ALA A 44 -20.11 13.99 -9.77
N ASN A 45 -19.44 13.37 -8.80
CA ASN A 45 -20.04 12.71 -7.65
C ASN A 45 -19.47 13.35 -6.38
N THR A 46 -20.32 13.95 -5.55
CA THR A 46 -19.94 14.47 -4.23
C THR A 46 -20.36 13.47 -3.16
N GLN A 47 -19.47 13.16 -2.20
CA GLN A 47 -19.84 12.33 -1.06
C GLN A 47 -20.65 13.18 -0.07
N GLU A 48 -21.92 12.81 0.12
CA GLU A 48 -22.78 13.45 1.13
C GLU A 48 -22.51 12.83 2.50
N ARG A 49 -21.99 13.63 3.42
CA ARG A 49 -21.95 13.27 4.84
C ARG A 49 -23.29 13.66 5.47
N LEU A 50 -23.96 12.68 6.06
CA LEU A 50 -25.29 12.80 6.65
C LEU A 50 -25.16 12.75 8.17
N GLN A 51 -25.47 13.85 8.84
CA GLN A 51 -25.69 13.84 10.27
C GLN A 51 -27.17 13.57 10.53
N ILE A 52 -27.44 12.45 11.20
CA ILE A 52 -28.78 11.92 11.39
C ILE A 52 -29.12 12.01 12.87
N VAL A 53 -30.32 12.51 13.14
CA VAL A 53 -30.92 12.58 14.47
C VAL A 53 -32.19 11.75 14.43
N SER A 54 -32.34 10.81 15.36
CA SER A 54 -33.55 10.00 15.53
C SER A 54 -33.95 9.96 16.99
N VAL A 55 -35.25 9.82 17.26
CA VAL A 55 -35.79 9.77 18.63
C VAL A 55 -36.27 8.35 18.92
N ALA A 56 -35.75 7.75 19.99
CA ALA A 56 -36.27 6.52 20.56
C ALA A 56 -37.35 6.87 21.61
N PRO A 57 -38.63 6.53 21.35
CA PRO A 57 -39.74 6.94 22.21
C PRO A 57 -39.89 6.09 23.49
N ASP A 58 -39.41 4.85 23.46
CA ASP A 58 -39.56 3.87 24.53
C ASP A 58 -38.31 2.98 24.68
N ALA A 59 -38.30 2.15 25.73
CA ALA A 59 -37.18 1.26 26.04
C ALA A 59 -36.96 0.19 24.95
N ASP A 60 -38.05 -0.35 24.38
CA ASP A 60 -37.97 -1.38 23.34
C ASP A 60 -37.30 -0.83 22.07
N ALA A 61 -37.60 0.41 21.70
CA ALA A 61 -36.98 1.13 20.60
C ALA A 61 -35.49 1.40 20.86
N LEU A 62 -35.14 1.76 22.10
CA LEU A 62 -33.75 1.99 22.50
C LEU A 62 -32.92 0.70 22.42
N ASP A 63 -33.42 -0.40 22.99
CA ASP A 63 -32.77 -1.72 22.94
C ASP A 63 -32.59 -2.19 21.48
N ALA A 64 -33.57 -1.93 20.61
CA ALA A 64 -33.48 -2.27 19.19
C ALA A 64 -32.37 -1.48 18.46
N VAL A 65 -32.17 -0.21 18.82
CA VAL A 65 -31.09 0.62 18.26
C VAL A 65 -29.72 0.17 18.77
N GLU A 66 -29.58 -0.09 20.06
CA GLU A 66 -28.33 -0.56 20.63
C GLU A 66 -27.93 -1.91 20.03
N ALA A 67 -28.88 -2.85 19.93
CA ALA A 67 -28.66 -4.13 19.26
C ALA A 67 -28.31 -3.95 17.78
N PHE A 68 -28.90 -2.95 17.10
CA PHE A 68 -28.59 -2.65 15.71
C PHE A 68 -27.13 -2.18 15.54
N PHE A 69 -26.65 -1.28 16.38
CA PHE A 69 -25.28 -0.78 16.29
C PHE A 69 -24.25 -1.78 16.83
N ALA A 70 -24.58 -2.56 17.86
CA ALA A 70 -23.71 -3.62 18.37
C ALA A 70 -23.39 -4.68 17.32
N ALA A 71 -24.37 -5.06 16.49
CA ALA A 71 -24.16 -5.99 15.37
C ALA A 71 -23.34 -5.39 14.21
N ARG A 72 -23.21 -4.05 14.17
CA ARG A 72 -22.63 -3.27 13.07
C ARG A 72 -21.41 -2.45 13.50
N SER A 73 -20.65 -2.97 14.45
CA SER A 73 -19.34 -2.43 14.79
C SER A 73 -18.42 -2.43 13.56
N GLY A 74 -17.76 -1.28 13.32
CA GLY A 74 -16.85 -1.05 12.20
C GLY A 74 -17.44 -0.24 11.04
N ARG A 75 -16.57 0.35 10.21
CA ARG A 75 -16.94 1.34 9.17
C ARG A 75 -17.53 0.76 7.89
N PHE A 76 -17.42 -0.55 7.66
CA PHE A 76 -17.72 -1.14 6.34
C PHE A 76 -19.09 -1.79 6.24
N LYS A 77 -19.83 -1.95 7.34
CA LYS A 77 -21.16 -2.55 7.32
C LYS A 77 -22.20 -1.54 6.86
N ALA A 78 -22.71 -1.73 5.65
CA ALA A 78 -23.76 -0.89 5.10
C ALA A 78 -25.13 -1.26 5.67
N PHE A 79 -26.02 -0.28 5.71
CA PHE A 79 -27.42 -0.48 6.09
C PHE A 79 -28.32 0.54 5.37
N TRP A 80 -29.61 0.24 5.35
CA TRP A 80 -30.61 1.14 4.78
C TRP A 80 -31.15 2.11 5.83
N LEU A 81 -31.29 3.37 5.45
CA LEU A 81 -31.83 4.43 6.29
C LEU A 81 -33.04 5.09 5.62
N ALA A 82 -34.18 5.08 6.30
CA ALA A 82 -35.35 5.83 5.86
C ALA A 82 -35.25 7.29 6.35
N THR A 83 -35.30 8.26 5.43
CA THR A 83 -35.02 9.66 5.75
C THR A 83 -36.13 10.39 6.50
N GLY A 84 -37.36 9.87 6.50
CA GLY A 84 -38.53 10.50 7.13
C GLY A 84 -39.03 11.82 6.50
N ALA A 85 -38.18 12.57 5.80
CA ALA A 85 -38.43 13.96 5.40
C ALA A 85 -39.31 14.20 4.15
N GLU A 86 -39.77 13.16 3.45
CA GLU A 86 -40.57 13.33 2.22
C GLU A 86 -42.02 12.90 2.47
N ASP A 87 -42.82 13.76 3.09
CA ASP A 87 -44.24 13.43 3.34
C ASP A 87 -45.06 13.57 2.06
N VAL A 88 -45.07 12.50 1.25
CA VAL A 88 -45.96 12.38 0.11
C VAL A 88 -46.94 11.24 0.30
N THR A 89 -48.21 11.49 -0.03
CA THR A 89 -49.28 10.49 -0.02
C THR A 89 -49.31 9.68 -1.31
N VAL A 90 -49.42 8.37 -1.18
CA VAL A 90 -49.73 7.46 -2.29
C VAL A 90 -51.22 7.54 -2.62
N LEU A 91 -51.56 7.82 -3.88
CA LEU A 91 -52.96 7.95 -4.32
C LEU A 91 -53.60 6.62 -4.79
N SER A 92 -52.80 5.60 -5.09
CA SER A 92 -53.28 4.27 -5.49
C SER A 92 -52.24 3.20 -5.24
N ALA A 93 -52.63 2.09 -4.60
CA ALA A 93 -51.79 0.92 -4.40
C ALA A 93 -51.73 0.06 -5.67
N SER A 94 -50.76 0.31 -6.54
CA SER A 94 -50.47 -0.52 -7.73
C SER A 94 -48.97 -0.56 -8.03
N ALA A 95 -48.54 -1.28 -9.07
CA ALA A 95 -47.15 -1.22 -9.54
C ALA A 95 -46.78 0.18 -10.10
N THR A 96 -47.77 0.93 -10.53
CA THR A 96 -47.65 2.33 -10.91
C THR A 96 -48.31 3.19 -9.85
N VAL A 97 -47.52 4.03 -9.20
CA VAL A 97 -47.99 4.88 -8.09
C VAL A 97 -47.94 6.34 -8.51
N PHE A 98 -48.99 7.08 -8.16
CA PHE A 98 -49.02 8.53 -8.27
C PHE A 98 -48.62 9.15 -6.93
N ILE A 99 -47.60 10.01 -6.99
CA ILE A 99 -46.97 10.66 -5.86
C ILE A 99 -47.19 12.17 -6.02
N ASP A 100 -47.77 12.82 -5.00
CA ASP A 100 -48.00 14.26 -4.97
C ASP A 100 -46.68 15.03 -4.81
N THR A 101 -46.36 15.92 -5.74
CA THR A 101 -45.09 16.65 -5.72
C THR A 101 -45.22 17.88 -4.82
N SER A 102 -45.11 17.73 -3.50
CA SER A 102 -45.15 18.87 -2.56
C SER A 102 -43.80 19.61 -2.49
N THR A 103 -42.68 18.89 -2.59
CA THR A 103 -41.33 19.42 -2.33
C THR A 103 -40.40 19.46 -3.56
N PHE A 104 -40.60 18.57 -4.55
CA PHE A 104 -39.74 18.46 -5.74
C PHE A 104 -40.58 18.36 -7.02
N SER A 105 -40.34 19.26 -7.98
CA SER A 105 -41.03 19.30 -9.27
C SER A 105 -40.59 18.22 -10.27
N ASP A 106 -39.46 17.56 -10.03
CA ASP A 106 -38.95 16.47 -10.85
C ASP A 106 -38.33 15.36 -9.97
N TRP A 107 -38.65 14.12 -10.29
CA TRP A 107 -38.19 12.91 -9.60
C TRP A 107 -37.27 12.05 -10.49
N SER A 108 -36.94 12.52 -11.70
CA SER A 108 -36.17 11.77 -12.70
C SER A 108 -34.80 11.28 -12.19
N HIS A 109 -34.13 12.05 -11.33
CA HIS A 109 -32.84 11.71 -10.71
C HIS A 109 -32.92 10.54 -9.72
N LEU A 110 -34.12 10.13 -9.30
CA LEU A 110 -34.35 9.01 -8.39
C LEU A 110 -34.52 7.68 -9.12
N LYS A 111 -34.43 7.65 -10.44
CA LYS A 111 -34.47 6.40 -11.21
C LYS A 111 -33.41 5.43 -10.70
N GLY A 112 -33.83 4.20 -10.37
CA GLY A 112 -32.94 3.16 -9.83
C GLY A 112 -32.68 3.24 -8.32
N LYS A 113 -33.20 4.26 -7.62
CA LYS A 113 -33.14 4.38 -6.15
C LYS A 113 -34.28 3.61 -5.48
N HIS A 114 -34.22 3.53 -4.15
CA HIS A 114 -35.19 2.79 -3.33
C HIS A 114 -36.05 3.72 -2.48
N LEU A 115 -37.30 3.33 -2.28
CA LEU A 115 -38.29 4.04 -1.48
C LEU A 115 -38.78 3.14 -0.33
N ALA A 116 -39.06 3.77 0.79
CA ALA A 116 -39.70 3.17 1.95
C ALA A 116 -41.12 3.72 2.10
N PHE A 117 -42.09 2.85 1.90
CA PHE A 117 -43.51 3.11 2.08
C PHE A 117 -43.87 2.69 3.51
N ARG A 118 -44.36 3.63 4.31
CA ARG A 118 -44.82 3.37 5.67
C ARG A 118 -46.34 3.46 5.73
N SER A 119 -46.99 2.39 6.18
CA SER A 119 -48.42 2.40 6.49
C SER A 119 -48.71 3.21 7.75
N LEU A 120 -49.95 3.66 7.92
CA LEU A 120 -50.44 4.30 9.15
C LEU A 120 -50.27 3.40 10.38
N ASP A 121 -50.30 2.08 10.20
CA ASP A 121 -50.05 1.07 11.24
C ASP A 121 -48.54 0.90 11.57
N GLY A 122 -47.66 1.69 10.96
CA GLY A 122 -46.22 1.68 11.19
C GLY A 122 -45.43 0.60 10.42
N GLN A 123 -46.09 -0.21 9.59
CA GLN A 123 -45.43 -1.25 8.77
C GLN A 123 -44.70 -0.65 7.57
N TYR A 124 -43.51 -1.18 7.27
CA TYR A 124 -42.70 -0.75 6.13
C TYR A 124 -42.79 -1.72 4.95
N VAL A 125 -42.89 -1.16 3.75
CA VAL A 125 -42.73 -1.84 2.47
C VAL A 125 -41.68 -1.10 1.66
N PHE A 126 -40.70 -1.83 1.13
CA PHE A 126 -39.59 -1.25 0.36
C PHE A 126 -39.73 -1.61 -1.11
N ARG A 127 -39.49 -0.63 -2.00
CA ARG A 127 -39.61 -0.82 -3.45
C ARG A 127 -38.51 -0.06 -4.20
N LYS A 128 -38.13 -0.59 -5.36
CA LYS A 128 -37.18 0.06 -6.27
C LYS A 128 -37.93 0.84 -7.34
N ILE A 129 -37.45 2.03 -7.65
CA ILE A 129 -37.96 2.84 -8.77
C ILE A 129 -37.37 2.33 -10.08
N LEU A 130 -38.21 1.82 -10.98
CA LEU A 130 -37.80 1.41 -12.32
C LEU A 130 -37.81 2.59 -13.30
N LEU A 131 -38.84 3.42 -13.22
CA LEU A 131 -39.08 4.51 -14.16
C LEU A 131 -39.88 5.63 -13.49
N VAL A 132 -39.60 6.86 -13.91
CA VAL A 132 -40.33 8.06 -13.47
C VAL A 132 -40.81 8.76 -14.74
N GLU A 133 -42.13 8.96 -14.86
CA GLU A 133 -42.74 9.79 -15.90
C GLU A 133 -43.24 11.08 -15.25
N SER A 134 -42.57 12.20 -15.52
CA SER A 134 -42.88 13.50 -14.93
C SER A 134 -43.89 14.34 -15.74
N THR A 135 -44.31 13.87 -16.92
CA THR A 135 -44.87 14.77 -17.95
C THR A 135 -46.39 14.75 -18.14
N ALA A 136 -47.17 14.02 -17.33
CA ALA A 136 -48.62 13.93 -17.53
C ALA A 136 -49.46 14.85 -16.61
N PHE A 137 -48.95 15.26 -15.45
CA PHE A 137 -49.75 15.95 -14.43
C PHE A 137 -48.94 17.06 -13.74
N ALA A 138 -49.41 18.32 -13.83
CA ALA A 138 -48.68 19.50 -13.35
C ALA A 138 -48.36 19.53 -11.84
N THR A 139 -48.92 18.61 -11.03
CA THR A 139 -48.69 18.50 -9.57
C THR A 139 -48.39 17.07 -9.13
N ARG A 140 -48.17 16.13 -10.05
CA ARG A 140 -47.99 14.70 -9.71
C ARG A 140 -46.95 14.05 -10.59
N SER A 141 -46.14 13.21 -9.98
CA SER A 141 -45.23 12.32 -10.70
C SER A 141 -45.79 10.91 -10.72
N GLN A 142 -45.72 10.24 -11.87
CA GLN A 142 -46.02 8.82 -12.00
C GLN A 142 -44.71 8.04 -11.82
N VAL A 143 -44.69 7.16 -10.83
CA VAL A 143 -43.52 6.33 -10.50
C VAL A 143 -43.88 4.87 -10.70
N MET A 144 -43.08 4.17 -11.49
CA MET A 144 -43.22 2.73 -11.72
C MET A 144 -42.26 1.97 -10.81
N LEU A 145 -42.83 1.09 -9.99
CA LEU A 145 -42.13 0.28 -9.00
C LEU A 145 -41.75 -1.09 -9.57
N ASP A 146 -40.80 -1.76 -8.92
CA ASP A 146 -40.41 -3.14 -9.20
C ASP A 146 -41.51 -4.16 -8.92
N GLU A 147 -42.29 -3.94 -7.86
CA GLU A 147 -43.43 -4.77 -7.48
C GLU A 147 -44.60 -3.90 -6.99
N ALA A 148 -45.82 -4.37 -7.21
CA ALA A 148 -47.01 -3.70 -6.69
C ALA A 148 -46.98 -3.56 -5.15
N LEU A 149 -47.54 -2.46 -4.66
CA LEU A 149 -47.82 -2.30 -3.23
C LEU A 149 -48.94 -3.25 -2.80
N PRO A 150 -48.92 -3.77 -1.56
CA PRO A 150 -50.02 -4.56 -1.02
C PRO A 150 -51.34 -3.77 -1.03
N ALA A 151 -52.47 -4.47 -1.16
CA ALA A 151 -53.79 -3.85 -1.31
C ALA A 151 -54.31 -3.06 -0.09
N ASN A 152 -53.56 -3.03 1.02
CA ASN A 152 -53.97 -2.37 2.25
C ASN A 152 -53.42 -0.95 2.37
N ALA A 153 -54.32 -0.06 2.79
CA ALA A 153 -54.17 1.34 3.23
C ALA A 153 -54.00 2.39 2.13
N ASP A 154 -54.96 3.31 2.03
CA ASP A 154 -54.90 4.51 1.18
C ASP A 154 -54.09 5.66 1.84
N CYS A 155 -53.27 5.36 2.86
CA CYS A 155 -52.61 6.33 3.73
C CYS A 155 -51.12 6.00 3.95
N TRP A 156 -50.35 5.86 2.86
CA TRP A 156 -48.91 5.61 2.95
C TRP A 156 -48.11 6.91 2.96
N GLN A 157 -47.10 6.97 3.84
CA GLN A 157 -46.01 7.95 3.78
C GLN A 157 -44.85 7.38 2.97
N VAL A 158 -44.24 8.18 2.11
CA VAL A 158 -43.15 7.74 1.20
C VAL A 158 -41.84 8.41 1.53
N SER A 159 -40.90 7.72 2.14
CA SER A 159 -39.56 8.25 2.38
C SER A 159 -38.52 7.69 1.41
N ARG A 160 -37.44 8.43 1.18
CA ARG A 160 -36.26 7.89 0.48
C ARG A 160 -35.57 6.89 1.38
N LEU A 161 -35.16 5.78 0.79
CA LEU A 161 -34.34 4.77 1.44
C LEU A 161 -32.90 4.94 0.97
N LEU A 162 -32.07 5.48 1.85
CA LEU A 162 -30.65 5.73 1.57
C LEU A 162 -29.80 4.54 1.97
N LEU A 163 -28.81 4.20 1.15
CA LEU A 163 -27.79 3.21 1.49
C LEU A 163 -26.63 3.93 2.20
N VAL A 164 -26.37 3.62 3.47
CA VAL A 164 -25.46 4.38 4.33
C VAL A 164 -24.45 3.46 5.03
N ARG A 165 -23.22 3.95 5.24
CA ARG A 165 -22.22 3.42 6.17
C ARG A 165 -21.90 4.43 7.26
N LEU A 166 -21.51 3.96 8.44
CA LEU A 166 -21.05 4.84 9.52
C LEU A 166 -19.72 5.50 9.14
N SER A 167 -19.65 6.82 9.34
CA SER A 167 -18.43 7.61 9.11
C SER A 167 -17.49 7.62 10.31
N SER A 168 -18.06 7.44 11.50
CA SER A 168 -17.37 7.40 12.79
C SER A 168 -17.92 6.22 13.58
N ASP A 169 -17.08 5.68 14.46
CA ASP A 169 -17.46 4.63 15.40
C ASP A 169 -18.13 5.23 16.67
N GLU A 170 -18.34 6.54 16.70
CA GLU A 170 -18.99 7.29 17.77
C GLU A 170 -20.49 7.48 17.50
N ILE A 171 -21.29 7.19 18.51
CA ILE A 171 -22.75 7.38 18.53
C ILE A 171 -23.08 8.10 19.83
N GLU A 172 -23.85 9.17 19.73
CA GLU A 172 -24.21 10.03 20.86
C GLU A 172 -25.67 9.79 21.25
N TYR A 173 -25.92 9.62 22.55
CA TYR A 173 -27.25 9.41 23.13
C TYR A 173 -27.54 10.52 24.13
N ASP A 174 -28.52 11.36 23.80
CA ASP A 174 -29.03 12.44 24.64
C ASP A 174 -30.34 11.98 25.31
N PHE A 175 -30.30 11.59 26.59
CA PHE A 175 -31.47 11.13 27.33
C PHE A 175 -32.30 12.32 27.84
N GLU A 176 -33.53 12.45 27.35
CA GLU A 176 -34.48 13.48 27.81
C GLU A 176 -35.36 12.96 28.97
N ALA A 177 -35.58 11.64 29.04
CA ALA A 177 -36.20 10.92 30.15
C ALA A 177 -35.65 9.48 30.24
N ASP A 178 -36.01 8.73 31.29
CA ASP A 178 -35.45 7.40 31.60
C ASP A 178 -35.44 6.41 30.42
N ASN A 179 -36.45 6.48 29.52
CA ASN A 179 -36.56 5.62 28.34
C ASN A 179 -36.85 6.42 27.05
N HIS A 180 -36.46 7.70 27.03
CA HIS A 180 -36.65 8.57 25.87
C HIS A 180 -35.31 9.23 25.53
N ALA A 181 -34.70 8.78 24.44
CA ALA A 181 -33.37 9.21 24.05
C ALA A 181 -33.34 9.72 22.61
N ARG A 182 -32.61 10.81 22.41
CA ARG A 182 -32.27 11.34 21.10
C ARG A 182 -30.92 10.80 20.70
N ILE A 183 -30.86 10.15 19.55
CA ILE A 183 -29.68 9.44 19.05
C ILE A 183 -29.10 10.23 17.89
N ARG A 184 -27.82 10.53 17.95
CA ARG A 184 -27.09 11.25 16.90
C ARG A 184 -25.93 10.41 16.40
N PHE A 185 -25.89 10.22 15.08
CA PHE A 185 -24.81 9.51 14.42
C PHE A 185 -24.53 10.12 13.05
N THR A 186 -23.33 9.87 12.52
CA THR A 186 -22.92 10.42 11.23
C THR A 186 -22.58 9.32 10.25
N GLY A 187 -23.26 9.32 9.11
CA GLY A 187 -23.05 8.36 8.03
C GLY A 187 -22.61 9.00 6.72
N ILE A 188 -22.19 8.17 5.78
CA ILE A 188 -21.89 8.54 4.38
C ILE A 188 -22.83 7.75 3.48
N GLU A 189 -23.45 8.43 2.52
CA GLU A 189 -24.27 7.76 1.50
C GLU A 189 -23.39 7.06 0.45
N LEU A 190 -23.74 5.81 0.14
CA LEU A 190 -23.07 4.97 -0.86
C LEU A 190 -23.80 5.02 -2.20
N THR A 191 -23.65 6.12 -2.93
CA THR A 191 -24.38 6.39 -4.19
C THR A 191 -24.11 5.37 -5.30
N GLU A 192 -22.90 4.80 -5.36
CA GLU A 192 -22.48 3.82 -6.38
C GLU A 192 -22.98 2.39 -6.08
N GLU A 193 -23.28 2.08 -4.82
CA GLU A 193 -23.62 0.72 -4.40
C GLU A 193 -25.11 0.38 -4.54
N TYR A 194 -25.96 1.35 -4.90
CA TYR A 194 -27.41 1.15 -5.06
C TYR A 194 -27.80 0.07 -6.08
N ALA A 195 -27.00 -0.13 -7.13
CA ALA A 195 -27.28 -1.15 -8.13
C ALA A 195 -27.12 -2.58 -7.59
N ALA A 196 -26.21 -2.77 -6.61
CA ALA A 196 -25.90 -4.06 -6.00
C ALA A 196 -25.50 -3.87 -4.52
N PRO A 197 -26.46 -3.68 -3.60
CA PRO A 197 -26.22 -3.27 -2.21
C PRO A 197 -25.36 -4.24 -1.38
N ASN A 198 -25.20 -5.49 -1.81
CA ASN A 198 -24.40 -6.53 -1.13
C ASN A 198 -23.10 -6.91 -1.82
N SER A 199 -22.88 -6.55 -3.08
CA SER A 199 -21.72 -7.06 -3.83
C SER A 199 -20.39 -6.54 -3.29
N LEU A 200 -20.42 -5.40 -2.60
CA LEU A 200 -19.28 -4.73 -1.98
C LEU A 200 -19.31 -4.77 -0.45
N ALA A 201 -20.46 -5.10 0.16
CA ALA A 201 -20.59 -5.20 1.62
C ALA A 201 -19.74 -6.35 2.21
N THR A 202 -19.44 -7.38 1.43
CA THR A 202 -18.53 -8.48 1.80
C THR A 202 -17.07 -8.21 1.43
N ARG A 203 -16.77 -7.11 0.72
CA ARG A 203 -15.43 -6.81 0.21
C ARG A 203 -14.72 -5.82 1.14
N HIS A 204 -13.86 -6.33 1.99
CA HIS A 204 -13.07 -5.48 2.88
C HIS A 204 -11.76 -5.10 2.19
N PRO A 205 -11.47 -3.80 1.99
CA PRO A 205 -10.18 -3.38 1.48
C PRO A 205 -9.12 -3.66 2.55
N VAL A 206 -8.10 -4.41 2.16
CA VAL A 206 -6.97 -4.78 2.99
C VAL A 206 -5.68 -4.35 2.30
N TYR A 207 -4.78 -3.75 3.08
CA TYR A 207 -3.45 -3.37 2.63
C TYR A 207 -2.46 -4.51 2.85
N LEU A 208 -1.77 -4.88 1.78
CA LEU A 208 -0.75 -5.92 1.75
C LEU A 208 0.61 -5.29 1.52
N TYR A 209 1.58 -5.62 2.38
CA TYR A 209 2.92 -5.06 2.37
C TYR A 209 3.93 -6.17 2.11
N ARG A 210 4.60 -6.11 0.97
CA ARG A 210 5.68 -7.03 0.64
C ARG A 210 7.02 -6.33 0.83
N ILE A 211 7.77 -6.78 1.81
CA ILE A 211 9.11 -6.27 2.12
C ILE A 211 10.11 -7.26 1.55
N THR A 212 11.01 -6.79 0.69
CA THR A 212 12.07 -7.62 0.11
C THR A 212 13.44 -7.04 0.40
N ARG A 213 14.43 -7.89 0.60
CA ARG A 213 15.84 -7.46 0.58
C ARG A 213 16.54 -8.13 -0.55
N ARG A 214 17.31 -7.33 -1.27
CA ARG A 214 18.03 -7.78 -2.46
C ARG A 214 19.51 -7.52 -2.28
N TYR A 215 20.32 -8.50 -2.64
CA TYR A 215 21.76 -8.33 -2.78
C TYR A 215 22.16 -8.65 -4.22
N GLY A 216 22.64 -7.64 -4.94
CA GLY A 216 22.87 -7.74 -6.39
C GLY A 216 21.58 -8.08 -7.14
N VAL A 217 21.52 -9.26 -7.76
CA VAL A 217 20.40 -9.71 -8.59
C VAL A 217 19.42 -10.65 -7.84
N ARG A 218 19.80 -11.14 -6.65
CA ARG A 218 19.01 -12.13 -5.90
C ARG A 218 18.25 -11.49 -4.74
N ASP A 219 16.97 -11.86 -4.62
CA ASP A 219 16.17 -11.57 -3.44
C ASP A 219 16.53 -12.61 -2.38
N ILE A 220 17.10 -12.12 -1.27
CA ILE A 220 17.62 -12.97 -0.19
C ILE A 220 16.57 -13.15 0.90
N TYR A 221 15.62 -12.21 0.98
CA TYR A 221 14.59 -12.16 1.99
C TYR A 221 13.30 -11.59 1.39
N SER A 222 12.17 -12.24 1.67
CA SER A 222 10.83 -11.73 1.35
C SER A 222 9.87 -11.98 2.51
N LEU A 223 9.23 -10.92 2.97
CA LEU A 223 8.23 -10.94 4.03
C LEU A 223 6.92 -10.39 3.50
N HIS A 224 5.82 -11.07 3.83
CA HIS A 224 4.46 -10.75 3.41
C HIS A 224 3.65 -10.37 4.66
N LEU A 225 3.33 -9.10 4.80
CA LEU A 225 2.62 -8.53 5.95
C LEU A 225 1.26 -7.95 5.53
N THR A 226 0.31 -7.92 6.45
CA THR A 226 -0.98 -7.25 6.28
C THR A 226 -1.29 -6.41 7.51
N SER A 227 -1.98 -5.28 7.31
CA SER A 227 -2.54 -4.47 8.41
C SER A 227 -3.84 -5.04 8.97
N HIS A 228 -4.40 -6.07 8.33
CA HIS A 228 -5.59 -6.77 8.78
C HIS A 228 -5.30 -7.54 10.07
N ASP A 229 -6.33 -7.75 10.89
CA ASP A 229 -6.22 -8.43 12.19
C ASP A 229 -5.95 -9.94 12.03
N THR A 230 -6.42 -10.52 10.94
CA THR A 230 -6.34 -11.94 10.62
C THR A 230 -5.47 -12.16 9.38
N PRO A 231 -4.80 -13.33 9.28
CA PRO A 231 -3.99 -13.66 8.11
C PRO A 231 -4.82 -13.70 6.84
N VAL A 232 -4.28 -13.11 5.77
CA VAL A 232 -4.93 -13.07 4.46
C VAL A 232 -4.24 -14.02 3.50
N ASN A 233 -5.01 -14.76 2.70
CA ASN A 233 -4.45 -15.69 1.72
C ASN A 233 -4.74 -15.25 0.28
N SER A 234 -3.68 -15.03 -0.49
CA SER A 234 -3.73 -14.70 -1.92
C SER A 234 -2.90 -15.67 -2.78
N GLY A 235 -2.74 -16.92 -2.32
CA GLY A 235 -1.75 -17.87 -2.82
C GLY A 235 -0.42 -17.83 -2.03
N VAL A 236 -0.20 -16.75 -1.28
CA VAL A 236 0.81 -16.62 -0.22
C VAL A 236 0.08 -16.16 1.04
N ILE A 237 0.54 -16.63 2.21
CA ILE A 237 -0.02 -16.24 3.50
C ILE A 237 0.61 -14.91 3.93
N TRP A 238 -0.22 -13.89 4.10
CA TRP A 238 0.16 -12.57 4.60
C TRP A 238 -0.08 -12.53 6.10
N GLN A 239 0.96 -12.20 6.87
CA GLN A 239 0.92 -12.23 8.33
C GLN A 239 0.40 -10.91 8.90
N PRO A 240 -0.54 -10.95 9.86
CA PRO A 240 -1.08 -9.76 10.48
C PRO A 240 -0.04 -9.12 11.40
N VAL A 241 0.25 -7.84 11.17
CA VAL A 241 1.18 -7.04 11.96
C VAL A 241 0.60 -5.64 12.10
N PRO A 242 0.77 -4.98 13.27
CA PRO A 242 0.45 -3.55 13.41
C PRO A 242 1.41 -2.71 12.55
N ILE A 243 1.03 -2.54 11.29
CA ILE A 243 1.69 -1.69 10.29
C ILE A 243 0.68 -0.69 9.75
N ASP A 244 1.09 0.56 9.74
CA ASP A 244 0.33 1.68 9.20
C ASP A 244 1.16 2.38 8.11
N HIS A 245 0.48 3.10 7.23
CA HIS A 245 1.12 3.88 6.18
C HIS A 245 0.47 5.24 6.03
N SER A 246 1.28 6.24 5.70
CA SER A 246 0.81 7.61 5.51
C SER A 246 1.63 8.34 4.44
N GLY A 247 1.11 9.48 4.00
CA GLY A 247 1.81 10.35 3.05
C GLY A 247 2.09 9.71 1.69
N LEU A 248 1.23 8.77 1.26
CA LEU A 248 1.24 8.25 -0.09
C LEU A 248 1.00 9.42 -1.05
N SER A 249 2.04 9.80 -1.76
CA SER A 249 1.99 10.84 -2.79
C SER A 249 2.37 10.19 -4.12
N VAL A 250 1.49 10.35 -5.11
CA VAL A 250 1.73 9.88 -6.48
C VAL A 250 1.70 11.11 -7.37
N SER A 251 2.83 11.42 -7.99
CA SER A 251 2.94 12.60 -8.86
C SER A 251 2.99 12.18 -10.34
N THR A 252 2.38 12.98 -11.21
CA THR A 252 2.49 12.81 -12.67
C THR A 252 3.75 13.45 -13.24
N GLU A 253 4.35 14.40 -12.52
CA GLU A 253 5.52 15.18 -12.95
C GLU A 253 6.83 14.37 -12.88
N GLY A 254 6.77 13.08 -12.51
CA GLY A 254 7.94 12.24 -12.33
C GLY A 254 8.77 12.59 -11.10
N ASP A 255 8.21 13.41 -10.21
CA ASP A 255 8.73 13.73 -8.89
C ASP A 255 8.70 12.47 -8.00
N THR A 256 9.51 12.47 -6.95
CA THR A 256 9.58 11.32 -6.02
C THR A 256 8.23 11.00 -5.35
N ASP A 257 7.57 9.94 -5.80
CA ASP A 257 6.53 9.30 -5.02
C ASP A 257 7.11 8.84 -3.68
N LYS A 258 6.43 9.17 -2.59
CA LYS A 258 6.86 8.87 -1.23
C LYS A 258 5.81 8.03 -0.52
N LEU A 259 6.28 7.17 0.38
CA LEU A 259 5.47 6.39 1.28
C LEU A 259 6.14 6.38 2.66
N ASN A 260 5.41 6.79 3.70
CA ASN A 260 5.86 6.62 5.07
C ASN A 260 5.19 5.37 5.65
N LEU A 261 5.99 4.52 6.29
CA LEU A 261 5.54 3.32 6.99
C LEU A 261 5.80 3.49 8.48
N GLU A 262 4.81 3.16 9.30
CA GLU A 262 4.91 3.14 10.75
C GLU A 262 4.58 1.74 11.26
N LEU A 263 5.44 1.19 12.11
CA LEU A 263 5.32 -0.20 12.53
C LEU A 263 6.01 -0.41 13.87
N PHE A 264 5.49 -1.35 14.65
CA PHE A 264 6.08 -1.69 15.93
C PHE A 264 7.43 -2.40 15.77
N ALA A 265 8.33 -2.21 16.72
CA ALA A 265 9.56 -2.98 16.85
C ALA A 265 9.22 -4.35 17.44
N TRP A 266 9.70 -5.41 16.79
CA TRP A 266 9.61 -6.80 17.27
C TRP A 266 10.87 -7.55 16.85
N GLU A 267 11.14 -8.68 17.51
CA GLU A 267 12.32 -9.50 17.21
C GLU A 267 12.27 -10.06 15.78
N GLY A 268 13.26 -9.73 14.95
CA GLY A 268 13.29 -10.13 13.55
C GLY A 268 12.55 -9.17 12.60
N ASN A 269 12.19 -7.97 13.07
CA ASN A 269 11.65 -6.93 12.21
C ASN A 269 12.70 -6.47 11.16
N PRO A 270 12.35 -6.45 9.86
CA PRO A 270 13.30 -6.13 8.80
C PRO A 270 13.80 -4.68 8.80
N PHE A 271 13.25 -3.79 9.62
CA PHE A 271 13.70 -2.41 9.72
C PHE A 271 14.64 -2.17 10.91
N GLU A 272 14.74 -3.09 11.86
CA GLU A 272 15.74 -3.00 12.94
C GLU A 272 17.17 -3.14 12.42
N ASP A 273 17.36 -3.87 11.31
CA ASP A 273 18.69 -4.01 10.69
C ASP A 273 19.23 -2.70 10.10
N TRP A 274 18.38 -1.70 9.87
CA TRP A 274 18.80 -0.37 9.45
C TRP A 274 19.43 0.45 10.58
N LEU A 275 19.29 0.00 11.84
CA LEU A 275 19.80 0.66 13.05
C LEU A 275 20.94 -0.20 13.64
N PRO A 276 22.00 0.36 14.26
CA PRO A 276 22.35 1.77 14.47
C PRO A 276 23.21 2.42 13.37
N ILE A 277 23.77 1.64 12.44
CA ILE A 277 24.57 2.13 11.30
C ILE A 277 23.91 1.62 10.01
N HIS A 278 23.73 2.50 9.03
CA HIS A 278 23.16 2.21 7.70
C HIS A 278 24.06 1.28 6.87
N ILE A 279 24.25 0.05 7.34
CA ILE A 279 24.90 -1.03 6.60
C ILE A 279 23.81 -2.01 6.13
N GLY A 280 22.62 -1.47 5.88
CA GLY A 280 21.47 -2.20 5.38
C GLY A 280 21.64 -2.50 3.90
N GLN A 281 21.28 -3.73 3.53
CA GLN A 281 21.00 -4.07 2.13
C GLN A 281 19.82 -3.21 1.66
N PRO A 282 19.75 -2.86 0.36
CA PRO A 282 18.60 -2.15 -0.16
C PRO A 282 17.32 -2.97 0.09
N THR A 283 16.45 -2.42 0.94
CA THR A 283 15.16 -3.00 1.28
C THR A 283 14.10 -2.40 0.36
N GLY A 284 13.49 -3.23 -0.48
CA GLY A 284 12.35 -2.89 -1.30
C GLY A 284 11.04 -3.04 -0.54
N VAL A 285 10.08 -2.19 -0.87
CA VAL A 285 8.71 -2.23 -0.35
C VAL A 285 7.75 -2.18 -1.52
N VAL A 286 6.75 -3.07 -1.48
CA VAL A 286 5.58 -3.00 -2.36
C VAL A 286 4.33 -2.94 -1.48
N LEU A 287 3.54 -1.89 -1.68
CA LEU A 287 2.22 -1.72 -1.08
C LEU A 287 1.18 -2.07 -2.14
N SER A 288 0.28 -2.99 -1.78
CA SER A 288 -0.84 -3.38 -2.63
C SER A 288 -2.16 -3.29 -1.86
N LEU A 289 -3.22 -2.96 -2.57
CA LEU A 289 -4.60 -3.03 -2.10
C LEU A 289 -5.24 -4.32 -2.62
N ALA A 290 -5.87 -5.07 -1.73
CA ALA A 290 -6.65 -6.25 -2.06
C ALA A 290 -8.04 -6.16 -1.42
N HIS A 291 -9.02 -6.85 -1.99
CA HIS A 291 -10.33 -7.02 -1.37
C HIS A 291 -10.43 -8.44 -0.83
N VAL A 292 -10.77 -8.56 0.45
CA VAL A 292 -10.90 -9.83 1.16
C VAL A 292 -12.36 -10.06 1.52
N ASP A 293 -12.79 -11.31 1.41
CA ASP A 293 -14.06 -11.77 1.97
C ASP A 293 -13.90 -12.04 3.47
N GLU A 294 -14.67 -11.32 4.31
CA GLU A 294 -14.62 -11.42 5.78
C GLU A 294 -14.88 -12.85 6.28
N ALA A 295 -15.73 -13.61 5.59
CA ALA A 295 -16.13 -14.94 6.04
C ALA A 295 -15.05 -16.00 5.76
N THR A 296 -14.26 -15.81 4.70
CA THR A 296 -13.30 -16.82 4.23
C THR A 296 -11.84 -16.40 4.36
N GLY A 297 -11.55 -15.11 4.56
CA GLY A 297 -10.19 -14.56 4.59
C GLY A 297 -9.47 -14.66 3.24
N LEU A 298 -10.20 -14.99 2.17
CA LEU A 298 -9.67 -15.17 0.83
C LEU A 298 -9.69 -13.86 0.06
N VAL A 299 -8.60 -13.59 -0.65
CA VAL A 299 -8.54 -12.48 -1.59
C VAL A 299 -9.41 -12.78 -2.81
N LEU A 300 -10.35 -11.88 -3.09
CA LEU A 300 -11.35 -12.04 -4.14
C LEU A 300 -10.82 -11.73 -5.55
N GLU A 301 -9.77 -10.89 -5.65
CA GLU A 301 -9.26 -10.35 -6.91
C GLU A 301 -7.74 -10.17 -6.86
N ALA A 302 -7.07 -10.05 -8.01
CA ALA A 302 -5.63 -9.82 -8.05
C ALA A 302 -5.28 -8.48 -7.33
N PRO A 303 -4.33 -8.47 -6.37
CA PRO A 303 -3.98 -7.26 -5.63
C PRO A 303 -3.50 -6.14 -6.54
N ALA A 304 -4.09 -4.95 -6.41
CA ALA A 304 -3.69 -3.75 -7.14
C ALA A 304 -2.49 -3.11 -6.44
N ILE A 305 -1.40 -2.85 -7.18
CA ILE A 305 -0.20 -2.22 -6.61
C ILE A 305 -0.44 -0.72 -6.49
N LEU A 306 -0.40 -0.20 -5.26
CA LEU A 306 -0.50 1.24 -5.00
C LEU A 306 0.86 1.92 -5.06
N PHE A 307 1.89 1.28 -4.49
CA PHE A 307 3.23 1.86 -4.43
C PHE A 307 4.31 0.79 -4.52
N ARG A 308 5.42 1.14 -5.17
CA ARG A 308 6.63 0.32 -5.22
C ARG A 308 7.84 1.21 -5.05
N GLY A 309 8.64 0.94 -4.04
CA GLY A 309 9.79 1.77 -3.68
C GLY A 309 10.91 1.02 -2.98
N ILE A 310 11.94 1.78 -2.64
CA ILE A 310 13.07 1.36 -1.82
C ILE A 310 13.10 2.25 -0.58
N ILE A 311 13.48 1.67 0.55
CA ILE A 311 13.62 2.42 1.79
C ILE A 311 14.85 3.32 1.72
N GLU A 312 14.61 4.59 2.02
CA GLU A 312 15.63 5.64 2.08
C GLU A 312 16.20 5.78 3.49
N SER A 313 15.33 5.76 4.50
CA SER A 313 15.72 5.93 5.89
C SER A 313 14.75 5.23 6.83
N VAL A 314 15.27 4.82 7.99
CA VAL A 314 14.52 4.27 9.11
C VAL A 314 14.93 5.01 10.37
N THR A 315 13.95 5.45 11.14
CA THR A 315 14.15 6.09 12.44
C THR A 315 13.38 5.33 13.52
N ARG A 316 13.92 5.27 14.74
CA ARG A 316 13.26 4.63 15.88
C ARG A 316 12.81 5.68 16.88
N GLN A 317 11.54 5.63 17.26
CA GLN A 317 10.95 6.43 18.31
C GLN A 317 10.34 5.48 19.34
N GLY A 318 11.10 5.17 20.40
CA GLY A 318 10.69 4.17 21.40
C GLY A 318 10.52 2.78 20.80
N TYR A 319 9.28 2.30 20.77
CA TYR A 319 8.88 1.01 20.19
C TYR A 319 8.34 1.13 18.76
N THR A 320 8.25 2.34 18.20
CA THR A 320 7.78 2.55 16.83
C THR A 320 8.96 2.80 15.90
N LEU A 321 8.98 2.12 14.76
CA LEU A 321 9.91 2.33 13.66
C LEU A 321 9.17 3.09 12.56
N LYS A 322 9.74 4.22 12.14
CA LYS A 322 9.26 5.03 11.03
C LYS A 322 10.21 4.87 9.86
N ALA A 323 9.74 4.25 8.79
CA ALA A 323 10.51 4.05 7.57
C ALA A 323 9.97 4.93 6.45
N LYS A 324 10.86 5.60 5.73
CA LYS A 324 10.52 6.39 4.54
C LYS A 324 10.95 5.63 3.31
N ALA A 325 10.01 5.34 2.42
CA ALA A 325 10.25 4.70 1.13
C ALA A 325 10.05 5.70 -0.01
N VAL A 326 10.90 5.57 -1.03
CA VAL A 326 10.89 6.41 -2.23
C VAL A 326 10.77 5.54 -3.48
N SER A 327 10.04 6.03 -4.48
CA SER A 327 9.95 5.37 -5.78
C SER A 327 11.33 5.28 -6.47
N PRO A 328 11.58 4.27 -7.32
CA PRO A 328 12.80 4.18 -8.14
C PRO A 328 13.01 5.39 -9.06
N LEU A 329 11.99 6.21 -9.31
CA LEU A 329 12.12 7.46 -10.07
C LEU A 329 13.03 8.47 -9.38
N SER A 330 13.20 8.39 -8.06
CA SER A 330 14.17 9.18 -7.28
C SER A 330 15.61 9.08 -7.77
N TYR A 331 15.98 7.97 -8.44
CA TYR A 331 17.32 7.86 -9.03
C TYR A 331 17.49 8.77 -10.26
N GLY A 332 16.40 9.18 -10.92
CA GLY A 332 16.42 10.10 -12.06
C GLY A 332 16.77 11.54 -11.66
N GLU A 333 16.45 11.95 -10.44
CA GLU A 333 16.81 13.27 -9.90
C GLU A 333 18.32 13.40 -9.62
N LYS A 334 19.01 12.27 -9.49
CA LYS A 334 20.46 12.26 -9.25
C LYS A 334 21.18 12.77 -10.48
N ARG A 335 21.77 13.96 -10.36
CA ARG A 335 22.55 14.63 -11.42
C ARG A 335 23.92 14.00 -11.71
N VAL A 336 24.16 12.76 -11.27
CA VAL A 336 25.44 12.07 -11.48
C VAL A 336 25.33 11.10 -12.67
N PRO A 337 26.33 11.06 -13.56
CA PRO A 337 26.36 10.08 -14.65
C PRO A 337 26.34 8.66 -14.10
N ARG A 338 25.52 7.78 -14.70
CA ARG A 338 25.50 6.35 -14.37
C ARG A 338 26.73 5.60 -14.90
N PHE A 339 27.43 6.19 -15.87
CA PHE A 339 28.54 5.57 -16.56
C PHE A 339 29.65 6.60 -16.74
N PHE A 340 30.85 6.26 -16.28
CA PHE A 340 32.01 7.14 -16.36
C PHE A 340 32.98 6.64 -17.44
N LEU A 341 33.52 7.58 -18.22
CA LEU A 341 34.68 7.31 -19.07
C LEU A 341 35.93 7.26 -18.17
N GLN A 342 36.21 6.09 -17.63
CA GLN A 342 37.36 5.83 -16.75
C GLN A 342 38.08 4.54 -17.13
N THR A 343 39.31 4.37 -16.65
CA THR A 343 40.12 3.16 -16.88
C THR A 343 39.56 1.93 -16.19
N ARG A 344 38.94 2.10 -15.01
CA ARG A 344 38.30 1.02 -14.25
C ARG A 344 36.94 0.61 -14.84
N CYS A 345 36.53 -0.62 -14.58
CA CYS A 345 35.22 -1.12 -14.99
C CYS A 345 34.08 -0.37 -14.29
N ASN A 346 33.03 0.02 -15.03
CA ASN A 346 31.81 0.56 -14.44
C ASN A 346 30.85 -0.52 -13.94
N TYR A 347 30.96 -1.75 -14.45
CA TYR A 347 29.99 -2.81 -14.20
C TYR A 347 30.20 -3.51 -12.85
N GLN A 348 29.09 -3.93 -12.24
CA GLN A 348 29.09 -4.73 -11.02
C GLN A 348 29.45 -6.19 -11.34
N LEU A 349 30.32 -6.78 -10.52
CA LEU A 349 30.69 -8.19 -10.64
C LEU A 349 29.46 -9.09 -10.48
N PHE A 350 29.35 -10.12 -11.31
CA PHE A 350 28.24 -11.07 -11.39
C PHE A 350 26.89 -10.50 -11.83
N ASP A 351 26.82 -9.24 -12.27
CA ASP A 351 25.60 -8.74 -12.89
C ASP A 351 25.31 -9.51 -14.18
N GLY A 352 24.12 -10.09 -14.29
CA GLY A 352 23.75 -10.97 -15.41
C GLY A 352 23.58 -10.25 -16.75
N SER A 353 23.38 -8.93 -16.73
CA SER A 353 23.16 -8.15 -17.97
C SER A 353 24.46 -7.60 -18.55
N THR A 354 25.34 -7.09 -17.68
CA THR A 354 26.58 -6.40 -18.05
C THR A 354 27.79 -7.32 -17.94
N CYS A 355 28.26 -7.62 -16.72
CA CYS A 355 29.46 -8.40 -16.47
C CYS A 355 29.30 -9.88 -16.90
N ARG A 356 28.14 -10.49 -16.71
CA ARG A 356 27.77 -11.86 -17.15
C ARG A 356 28.59 -13.01 -16.55
N VAL A 357 29.52 -12.75 -15.65
CA VAL A 357 30.23 -13.82 -14.91
C VAL A 357 29.22 -14.55 -14.01
N PRO A 358 29.12 -15.89 -14.08
CA PRO A 358 28.22 -16.64 -13.20
C PRO A 358 28.76 -16.69 -11.77
N SER A 359 28.02 -16.14 -10.81
CA SER A 359 28.43 -16.15 -9.40
C SER A 359 28.54 -17.55 -8.78
N ALA A 360 27.78 -18.52 -9.31
CA ALA A 360 27.76 -19.89 -8.79
C ALA A 360 29.12 -20.60 -8.95
N THR A 361 29.86 -20.31 -10.02
CA THR A 361 31.18 -20.90 -10.30
C THR A 361 32.26 -20.44 -9.32
N TYR A 362 32.09 -19.26 -8.74
CA TYR A 362 33.07 -18.62 -7.87
C TYR A 362 32.68 -18.65 -6.39
N ARG A 363 31.65 -19.43 -6.04
CA ARG A 363 31.21 -19.61 -4.66
C ARG A 363 32.19 -20.50 -3.91
N LEU A 364 32.77 -20.00 -2.82
CA LEU A 364 33.62 -20.76 -1.91
C LEU A 364 32.83 -21.05 -0.64
N THR A 365 32.56 -22.33 -0.38
CA THR A 365 31.90 -22.76 0.85
C THR A 365 32.92 -23.00 1.95
N GLY A 366 32.63 -22.55 3.16
CA GLY A 366 33.50 -22.73 4.31
C GLY A 366 32.74 -22.58 5.62
N THR A 367 33.48 -22.54 6.72
CA THR A 367 32.94 -22.42 8.08
C THR A 367 33.62 -21.30 8.86
N ILE A 368 32.89 -20.70 9.80
CA ILE A 368 33.43 -19.71 10.73
C ILE A 368 34.11 -20.45 11.89
N GLU A 369 35.43 -20.39 12.00
CA GLU A 369 36.20 -21.03 13.07
C GLU A 369 36.18 -20.21 14.36
N ALA A 370 36.21 -18.88 14.22
CA ALA A 370 36.15 -17.95 15.34
C ALA A 370 35.69 -16.57 14.86
N ILE A 371 35.08 -15.81 15.76
CA ILE A 371 34.75 -14.41 15.57
C ILE A 371 35.60 -13.61 16.56
N ASP A 372 36.25 -12.57 16.07
CA ASP A 372 37.09 -11.69 16.89
C ASP A 372 36.26 -10.92 17.92
N THR A 373 36.84 -10.53 19.05
CA THR A 373 36.10 -9.87 20.15
C THR A 373 35.45 -8.55 19.72
N ASP A 374 36.04 -7.86 18.75
CA ASP A 374 35.53 -6.61 18.21
C ASP A 374 34.46 -6.84 17.13
N GLY A 375 34.19 -8.10 16.74
CA GLY A 375 33.24 -8.52 15.71
C GLY A 375 33.58 -8.10 14.28
N GLY A 376 34.60 -7.26 14.08
CA GLY A 376 34.99 -6.71 12.78
C GLY A 376 35.82 -7.66 11.91
N SER A 377 36.29 -8.78 12.47
CA SER A 377 37.00 -9.81 11.71
C SER A 377 36.55 -11.21 12.11
N ILE A 378 36.66 -12.15 11.16
CA ILE A 378 36.32 -13.56 11.36
C ILE A 378 37.44 -14.45 10.85
N TYR A 379 37.54 -15.63 11.43
CA TYR A 379 38.41 -16.71 10.96
C TYR A 379 37.58 -17.64 10.08
N PHE A 380 37.88 -17.63 8.79
CA PHE A 380 37.18 -18.40 7.77
C PHE A 380 38.05 -19.55 7.28
N GLU A 381 37.51 -20.76 7.34
CA GLU A 381 38.16 -21.96 6.83
C GLU A 381 37.45 -22.49 5.58
N SER A 382 38.22 -22.68 4.50
CA SER A 382 37.74 -23.32 3.28
C SER A 382 38.89 -24.02 2.55
N ALA A 383 38.70 -25.30 2.22
CA ALA A 383 39.67 -26.07 1.43
C ALA A 383 39.90 -25.46 0.03
N ALA A 384 38.90 -24.75 -0.52
CA ALA A 384 38.96 -24.17 -1.86
C ALA A 384 39.84 -22.89 -1.94
N LEU A 385 40.42 -22.45 -0.82
CA LEU A 385 41.33 -21.32 -0.76
C LEU A 385 42.82 -21.69 -0.87
N ALA A 386 43.19 -22.97 -0.80
CA ALA A 386 44.59 -23.44 -0.79
C ALA A 386 45.46 -22.85 -1.91
N ASP A 387 44.90 -22.70 -3.11
CA ASP A 387 45.62 -22.19 -4.29
C ASP A 387 45.31 -20.71 -4.61
N LYS A 388 44.76 -19.95 -3.65
CA LYS A 388 44.32 -18.56 -3.87
C LYS A 388 45.22 -17.56 -3.14
N ALA A 389 45.48 -16.43 -3.80
CA ALA A 389 46.25 -15.34 -3.20
C ALA A 389 45.50 -14.71 -2.02
N ALA A 390 46.24 -14.02 -1.13
CA ALA A 390 45.70 -13.40 0.09
C ALA A 390 44.49 -12.50 -0.18
N ASP A 391 44.65 -11.58 -1.13
CA ASP A 391 43.61 -10.61 -1.49
C ASP A 391 42.55 -11.17 -2.45
N TRP A 392 42.48 -12.49 -2.65
CA TRP A 392 41.42 -13.07 -3.47
C TRP A 392 40.05 -12.63 -2.93
N LEU A 393 39.76 -12.85 -1.66
CA LEU A 393 38.45 -12.49 -1.12
C LEU A 393 38.22 -10.97 -0.93
N ALA A 394 39.25 -10.13 -1.10
CA ALA A 394 39.14 -8.69 -0.92
C ALA A 394 38.18 -8.04 -1.92
N GLY A 395 37.33 -7.14 -1.43
CA GLY A 395 36.27 -6.49 -2.20
C GLY A 395 35.10 -7.41 -2.57
N GLY A 396 35.13 -8.66 -2.09
CA GLY A 396 34.08 -9.65 -2.27
C GLY A 396 33.01 -9.52 -1.19
N TYR A 397 32.22 -10.58 -1.04
CA TYR A 397 31.21 -10.64 0.01
C TYR A 397 31.08 -12.03 0.59
N LEU A 398 30.63 -12.05 1.84
CA LEU A 398 30.36 -13.23 2.63
C LEU A 398 28.85 -13.30 2.89
N GLU A 399 28.25 -14.46 2.66
CA GLU A 399 26.86 -14.78 2.98
C GLU A 399 26.84 -15.86 4.06
N ILE A 400 26.06 -15.62 5.11
CA ILE A 400 25.93 -16.53 6.26
C ILE A 400 24.45 -16.73 6.56
N GLY A 401 24.11 -17.93 7.00
CA GLY A 401 22.76 -18.29 7.40
C GLY A 401 21.89 -18.80 6.25
N THR A 402 20.65 -19.15 6.59
CA THR A 402 19.61 -19.58 5.67
C THR A 402 18.42 -18.63 5.78
N ALA A 403 17.62 -18.50 4.72
CA ALA A 403 16.43 -17.66 4.74
C ALA A 403 15.52 -18.10 5.91
N PRO A 404 15.01 -17.17 6.74
CA PRO A 404 14.99 -15.71 6.59
C PRO A 404 16.17 -14.93 7.22
N GLN A 405 17.08 -15.58 7.94
CA GLN A 405 18.18 -14.95 8.69
C GLN A 405 19.49 -14.93 7.89
N VAL A 406 19.43 -14.48 6.64
CA VAL A 406 20.65 -14.39 5.80
C VAL A 406 21.33 -13.04 6.02
N GLU A 407 22.59 -13.10 6.42
CA GLU A 407 23.46 -11.93 6.52
C GLU A 407 24.44 -11.89 5.36
N VAL A 408 24.58 -10.72 4.72
CA VAL A 408 25.66 -10.47 3.76
C VAL A 408 26.57 -9.37 4.28
N ARG A 409 27.88 -9.58 4.22
CA ARG A 409 28.91 -8.60 4.56
C ARG A 409 29.92 -8.45 3.44
N THR A 410 30.41 -7.24 3.24
CA THR A 410 31.49 -6.99 2.28
C THR A 410 32.82 -7.30 2.96
N ILE A 411 33.66 -8.06 2.27
CA ILE A 411 35.01 -8.38 2.73
C ILE A 411 35.92 -7.23 2.30
N ARG A 412 36.50 -6.50 3.27
CA ARG A 412 37.39 -5.37 3.00
C ARG A 412 38.77 -5.85 2.56
N TYR A 413 39.34 -6.77 3.31
CA TYR A 413 40.62 -7.42 3.03
C TYR A 413 40.67 -8.79 3.69
N ALA A 414 41.59 -9.63 3.24
CA ALA A 414 41.78 -10.98 3.74
C ALA A 414 43.26 -11.25 4.00
N GLU A 415 43.56 -11.87 5.14
CA GLU A 415 44.90 -12.22 5.59
C GLU A 415 45.04 -13.74 5.61
N ILE A 416 46.14 -14.28 5.07
CA ILE A 416 46.40 -15.72 5.08
C ILE A 416 46.99 -16.11 6.44
N LEU A 417 46.37 -17.08 7.11
CA LEU A 417 46.90 -17.69 8.33
C LEU A 417 47.52 -19.07 8.02
N SER A 418 46.87 -19.84 7.14
CA SER A 418 47.37 -21.08 6.54
C SER A 418 46.72 -21.31 5.17
N GLU A 419 47.11 -22.34 4.43
CA GLU A 419 46.57 -22.63 3.08
C GLU A 419 45.04 -22.63 3.01
N THR A 420 44.36 -23.17 4.03
CA THR A 420 42.89 -23.24 4.09
C THR A 420 42.24 -22.21 5.01
N ARG A 421 43.03 -21.44 5.78
CA ARG A 421 42.50 -20.56 6.85
C ARG A 421 42.89 -19.11 6.61
N HIS A 422 41.88 -18.26 6.60
CA HIS A 422 42.03 -16.83 6.34
C HIS A 422 41.31 -16.02 7.40
N ARG A 423 41.92 -14.91 7.81
CA ARG A 423 41.23 -13.88 8.59
C ARG A 423 40.59 -12.88 7.65
N LEU A 424 39.26 -12.80 7.68
CA LEU A 424 38.48 -11.88 6.84
C LEU A 424 38.06 -10.67 7.66
N TYR A 425 38.37 -9.49 7.15
CA TYR A 425 37.97 -8.24 7.80
C TYR A 425 36.74 -7.69 7.10
N LEU A 426 35.67 -7.53 7.85
CA LEU A 426 34.35 -7.21 7.33
C LEU A 426 34.08 -5.69 7.40
N ASN A 427 33.12 -5.23 6.61
CA ASN A 427 32.65 -3.84 6.69
C ASN A 427 31.83 -3.55 7.95
N ALA A 428 31.27 -4.59 8.57
CA ALA A 428 30.48 -4.53 9.79
C ALA A 428 30.53 -5.86 10.52
N SER A 429 30.25 -5.85 11.82
CA SER A 429 30.11 -7.06 12.60
C SER A 429 28.92 -7.91 12.17
N LEU A 430 29.03 -9.21 12.44
CA LEU A 430 27.95 -10.18 12.30
C LEU A 430 26.99 -10.03 13.49
N ARG A 431 25.68 -10.18 13.26
CA ARG A 431 24.68 -10.00 14.34
C ARG A 431 24.23 -11.34 14.92
N THR A 432 23.90 -12.30 14.05
CA THR A 432 23.30 -13.58 14.47
C THR A 432 24.24 -14.78 14.31
N SER A 433 25.34 -14.63 13.57
CA SER A 433 26.22 -15.76 13.25
C SER A 433 27.06 -16.21 14.45
N LEU A 434 27.24 -17.51 14.56
CA LEU A 434 28.02 -18.16 15.60
C LEU A 434 29.24 -18.89 15.01
N THR A 435 30.21 -19.18 15.87
CA THR A 435 31.30 -20.10 15.55
C THR A 435 30.72 -21.46 15.16
N GLY A 436 31.18 -22.00 14.02
CA GLY A 436 30.73 -23.25 13.43
C GLY A 436 29.73 -23.08 12.28
N ASP A 437 29.20 -21.89 12.06
CA ASP A 437 28.22 -21.66 11.01
C ASP A 437 28.82 -21.86 9.61
N ALA A 438 28.05 -22.53 8.75
CA ALA A 438 28.36 -22.64 7.34
C ALA A 438 28.17 -21.28 6.66
N CYS A 439 29.16 -20.88 5.87
CA CYS A 439 29.14 -19.63 5.15
C CYS A 439 29.67 -19.80 3.73
N SER A 440 29.30 -18.86 2.87
CA SER A 440 29.73 -18.81 1.47
C SER A 440 30.41 -17.48 1.21
N ALA A 441 31.63 -17.53 0.70
CA ALA A 441 32.39 -16.35 0.30
C ALA A 441 32.47 -16.28 -1.22
N TRP A 442 32.37 -15.07 -1.75
CA TRP A 442 32.59 -14.77 -3.15
C TRP A 442 33.78 -13.83 -3.30
N PRO A 443 34.56 -13.99 -4.38
CA PRO A 443 35.67 -13.11 -4.69
C PRO A 443 35.20 -11.69 -5.04
N GLY A 444 36.05 -10.70 -4.76
CA GLY A 444 35.87 -9.34 -5.26
C GLY A 444 36.46 -9.09 -6.64
N CYS A 445 36.15 -7.92 -7.18
CA CYS A 445 36.78 -7.40 -8.40
C CYS A 445 37.29 -5.98 -8.12
N ASP A 446 38.59 -5.78 -8.28
CA ASP A 446 39.26 -4.47 -8.16
C ASP A 446 38.95 -3.53 -9.36
N ARG A 447 38.16 -4.04 -10.32
CA ARG A 447 37.72 -3.38 -11.56
C ARG A 447 38.86 -3.06 -12.53
N THR A 448 40.02 -3.67 -12.37
CA THR A 448 41.15 -3.53 -13.30
C THR A 448 40.99 -4.47 -14.50
N PRO A 449 41.58 -4.12 -15.66
CA PRO A 449 41.51 -4.98 -16.84
C PRO A 449 42.29 -6.30 -16.63
N ASP A 450 43.35 -6.29 -15.82
CA ASP A 450 44.15 -7.48 -15.54
C ASP A 450 43.40 -8.46 -14.64
N CYS A 451 42.70 -7.97 -13.61
CA CYS A 451 41.81 -8.82 -12.82
C CYS A 451 40.72 -9.44 -13.70
N CYS A 452 40.10 -8.67 -14.58
CA CYS A 452 39.08 -9.18 -15.49
C CYS A 452 39.61 -10.29 -16.43
N ARG A 453 40.85 -10.16 -16.93
CA ARG A 453 41.52 -11.16 -17.78
C ARG A 453 41.97 -12.40 -16.99
N GLN A 454 42.73 -12.19 -15.91
CA GLN A 454 43.42 -13.28 -15.23
C GLN A 454 42.52 -14.02 -14.24
N ARG A 455 41.58 -13.30 -13.61
CA ARG A 455 40.78 -13.83 -12.50
C ARG A 455 39.47 -14.46 -12.95
N PHE A 456 38.82 -13.82 -13.92
CA PHE A 456 37.46 -14.17 -14.36
C PHE A 456 37.37 -14.54 -15.84
N ASP A 457 38.47 -14.40 -16.60
CA ASP A 457 38.53 -14.63 -18.05
C ASP A 457 37.38 -13.98 -18.83
N ASN A 458 37.05 -12.72 -18.50
CA ASN A 458 35.84 -12.06 -18.95
C ASN A 458 36.07 -10.66 -19.53
N PHE A 459 37.24 -10.45 -20.14
CA PHE A 459 37.60 -9.15 -20.70
C PHE A 459 36.66 -8.67 -21.82
N VAL A 460 35.99 -9.61 -22.51
CA VAL A 460 34.99 -9.31 -23.54
C VAL A 460 33.84 -8.45 -23.01
N ASN A 461 33.44 -8.63 -21.74
CA ASN A 461 32.37 -7.86 -21.11
C ASN A 461 32.89 -6.73 -20.21
N TYR A 462 34.14 -6.28 -20.42
CA TYR A 462 34.72 -5.20 -19.63
C TYR A 462 34.08 -3.84 -19.95
N GLY A 463 33.46 -3.22 -18.95
CA GLY A 463 32.78 -1.92 -19.08
C GLY A 463 33.63 -0.70 -18.78
N GLY A 464 34.96 -0.85 -18.76
CA GLY A 464 35.93 0.23 -18.57
C GLY A 464 36.68 0.54 -19.85
N HIS A 465 37.49 1.61 -19.82
CA HIS A 465 38.22 2.09 -20.99
C HIS A 465 39.73 2.12 -20.66
N PRO A 466 40.43 0.98 -20.77
CA PRO A 466 41.80 0.84 -20.25
C PRO A 466 42.80 1.73 -20.99
N PHE A 467 42.47 2.18 -22.20
CA PHE A 467 43.33 3.02 -23.04
C PHE A 467 42.97 4.50 -23.01
N ILE A 468 42.08 4.95 -22.11
CA ILE A 468 41.84 6.38 -21.93
C ILE A 468 43.16 7.05 -21.51
N PRO A 469 43.61 8.09 -22.24
CA PRO A 469 44.81 8.82 -21.86
C PRO A 469 44.57 9.55 -20.54
N TYR A 470 45.59 9.57 -19.68
CA TYR A 470 45.53 10.25 -18.40
C TYR A 470 45.44 11.79 -18.54
N GLU A 471 45.99 12.32 -19.63
CA GLU A 471 45.96 13.74 -19.98
C GLU A 471 45.10 13.98 -21.22
N ASN A 472 44.54 15.19 -21.33
CA ASN A 472 43.77 15.58 -22.49
C ASN A 472 44.66 15.54 -23.76
N PRO A 473 44.36 14.66 -24.73
CA PRO A 473 45.19 14.53 -25.93
C PRO A 473 45.22 15.81 -26.78
N THR A 474 44.28 16.74 -26.62
CA THR A 474 44.24 18.00 -27.36
C THR A 474 45.15 19.09 -26.78
N LEU A 475 45.59 18.96 -25.53
CA LEU A 475 46.50 19.92 -24.88
C LEU A 475 47.98 19.56 -25.04
N LYS A 476 48.30 18.49 -25.79
CA LYS A 476 49.69 18.27 -26.22
C LYS A 476 50.07 19.33 -27.22
N ALA A 477 50.93 20.27 -26.79
CA ALA A 477 51.71 21.08 -27.71
C ALA A 477 52.33 20.13 -28.75
N MET A 478 52.15 20.45 -30.03
CA MET A 478 52.70 19.66 -31.13
C MET A 478 54.19 19.41 -30.82
N PRO A 479 54.65 18.15 -30.72
CA PRO A 479 56.04 17.90 -30.41
C PRO A 479 56.86 18.54 -31.54
N LEU A 480 57.77 19.45 -31.20
CA LEU A 480 58.81 19.91 -32.12
C LEU A 480 59.47 18.65 -32.68
N ALA A 481 59.65 18.60 -33.99
CA ALA A 481 59.94 17.41 -34.80
C ALA A 481 61.24 16.64 -34.48
N SER A 482 61.87 16.85 -33.33
CA SER A 482 63.19 16.33 -32.99
C SER A 482 63.23 15.11 -32.06
N THR A 483 62.11 14.48 -31.69
CA THR A 483 62.18 13.20 -30.93
C THR A 483 60.95 12.32 -31.16
N ALA A 484 60.83 11.74 -32.35
CA ALA A 484 59.93 10.61 -32.58
C ALA A 484 60.55 9.32 -31.97
N SER A 485 60.30 9.06 -30.68
CA SER A 485 60.56 7.73 -30.12
C SER A 485 59.35 6.83 -30.40
N GLY A 486 59.53 5.89 -31.33
CA GLY A 486 58.52 4.88 -31.67
C GLY A 486 58.10 4.05 -30.46
N GLY A 487 56.80 3.76 -30.37
CA GLY A 487 56.26 2.91 -29.32
C GLY A 487 54.74 2.76 -29.38
N GLY A 488 54.23 2.10 -30.41
CA GLY A 488 52.86 1.59 -30.42
C GLY A 488 52.80 0.31 -29.59
N LYS A 489 51.99 0.27 -28.52
CA LYS A 489 51.64 -0.99 -27.85
C LYS A 489 50.52 -1.67 -28.63
N LYS A 490 50.81 -2.87 -29.14
CA LYS A 490 49.81 -3.86 -29.55
C LYS A 490 49.07 -4.38 -28.33
#